data_AF-A0A960ZB66-F1
#
_entry.id   AF-A0A960ZB66-F1
#
_cell.length_a   1.000
_cell.length_b   1.000
_cell.length_c   1.000
_cell.angle_alpha   90.00
_cell.angle_beta   90.00
_cell.angle_gamma   90.00
#
_symmetry.space_group_name_H-M   'P 1'
#
loop_
_entity.id
_entity.type
_entity.pdbx_description
1 polymer ?
#
loop_
_entity_poly.entity_id
_entity_poly.type
_entity_poly.pdbx_seq_one_letter_code
_entity_poly.pdbx_strand_id
1 'polypeptide(L)'
;MSELDEKNQAYLNCLNSILKLTQSETVSSILKQISEIPEDLEDKDAILTEMERTRVFPDSLMTIITMMIFLVDERDQINQLYEDAMERYDTINRLTTKSKPTEDEAKIKKTLTDFILKIESFYETHDKADEGTLREMNKFMVENKLKEGSEKSFLEIKLANRSISQIQPHLVTLLDTYFQYKKNKGIMKRLIKISNYIIEDAQKKAS
;
A
#
# COMPACT_ATOMS: atom_id res chain seq x y z
N MET A 1 -18.49 5.95 24.02
CA MET A 1 -18.73 5.91 22.57
C MET A 1 -18.63 4.44 22.19
N SER A 2 -19.54 3.90 21.36
CA SER A 2 -19.40 2.49 20.96
C SER A 2 -18.29 2.33 19.91
N GLU A 3 -17.72 1.13 19.78
CA GLU A 3 -16.70 0.85 18.74
C GLU A 3 -17.20 1.19 17.32
N LEU A 4 -18.51 0.98 17.07
CA LEU A 4 -19.16 1.34 15.82
C LEU A 4 -19.21 2.87 15.61
N ASP A 5 -19.44 3.63 16.68
CA ASP A 5 -19.43 5.10 16.61
C ASP A 5 -18.02 5.63 16.33
N GLU A 6 -17.00 5.02 16.93
CA GLU A 6 -15.59 5.38 16.72
C GLU A 6 -15.16 5.13 15.27
N LYS A 7 -15.50 3.95 14.74
CA LYS A 7 -15.24 3.60 13.34
C LYS A 7 -15.91 4.58 12.38
N ASN A 8 -17.22 4.82 12.56
CA ASN A 8 -17.97 5.75 11.72
C ASN A 8 -17.36 7.16 11.78
N GLN A 9 -16.97 7.62 12.97
CA GLN A 9 -16.32 8.92 13.12
C GLN A 9 -14.98 8.98 12.37
N ALA A 10 -14.19 7.91 12.38
CA ALA A 10 -12.92 7.84 11.65
C ALA A 10 -13.13 7.94 10.12
N TYR A 11 -14.12 7.22 9.56
CA TYR A 11 -14.50 7.36 8.15
C TYR A 11 -14.93 8.78 7.80
N LEU A 12 -15.74 9.41 8.65
CA LEU A 12 -16.21 10.78 8.44
C LEU A 12 -15.08 11.79 8.47
N ASN A 13 -14.14 11.64 9.39
CA ASN A 13 -12.96 12.48 9.46
C ASN A 13 -12.12 12.36 8.18
N CYS A 14 -11.87 11.13 7.72
CA CYS A 14 -11.17 10.86 6.47
C CYS A 14 -11.87 11.51 5.27
N LEU A 15 -13.20 11.33 5.14
CA LEU A 15 -13.97 11.92 4.05
C LEU A 15 -13.95 13.45 4.09
N ASN A 16 -14.02 14.07 5.27
CA ASN A 16 -13.86 15.51 5.41
C ASN A 16 -12.46 15.98 5.00
N SER A 17 -11.41 15.22 5.29
CA SER A 17 -10.06 15.52 4.80
C SER A 17 -9.96 15.37 3.28
N ILE A 18 -10.59 14.36 2.68
CA ILE A 18 -10.68 14.21 1.22
C ILE A 18 -11.41 15.40 0.60
N LEU A 19 -12.53 15.86 1.18
CA LEU A 19 -13.28 17.01 0.68
C LEU A 19 -12.44 18.31 0.66
N LYS A 20 -11.51 18.43 1.60
CA LYS A 20 -10.60 19.59 1.72
C LYS A 20 -9.41 19.55 0.77
N LEU A 21 -9.15 18.43 0.10
CA LEU A 21 -8.02 18.31 -0.82
C LEU A 21 -8.05 19.40 -1.89
N THR A 22 -6.94 20.11 -2.00
CA THR A 22 -6.65 21.01 -3.11
C THR A 22 -5.72 20.35 -4.13
N GLN A 23 -5.63 20.92 -5.33
CA GLN A 23 -4.82 20.36 -6.41
C GLN A 23 -3.31 20.29 -6.10
N SER A 24 -2.81 21.15 -5.20
CA SER A 24 -1.39 21.22 -4.84
C SER A 24 -1.01 20.40 -3.60
N GLU A 25 -1.97 19.85 -2.86
CA GLU A 25 -1.68 19.11 -1.64
C GLU A 25 -1.34 17.64 -1.93
N THR A 26 -0.40 17.11 -1.15
CA THR A 26 -0.07 15.68 -1.13
C THR A 26 -1.14 14.89 -0.39
N VAL A 27 -1.38 13.66 -0.80
CA VAL A 27 -2.40 12.79 -0.17
C VAL A 27 -1.89 12.00 1.04
N SER A 28 -0.61 12.10 1.39
CA SER A 28 0.03 11.28 2.42
C SER A 28 -0.62 11.39 3.81
N SER A 29 -1.09 12.57 4.20
CA SER A 29 -1.79 12.77 5.49
C SER A 29 -3.13 12.03 5.52
N ILE A 30 -3.80 11.90 4.38
CA ILE A 30 -5.07 11.19 4.25
C ILE A 30 -4.83 9.69 4.23
N LEU A 31 -3.80 9.22 3.53
CA LEU A 31 -3.42 7.80 3.56
C LEU A 31 -3.08 7.35 4.99
N LYS A 32 -2.41 8.21 5.77
CA LYS A 32 -2.19 7.96 7.20
C LYS A 32 -3.50 7.87 7.99
N GLN A 33 -4.46 8.74 7.72
CA GLN A 33 -5.78 8.62 8.35
C GLN A 33 -6.48 7.32 7.97
N ILE A 34 -6.40 6.91 6.70
CA ILE A 34 -6.96 5.64 6.21
C ILE A 34 -6.35 4.45 6.97
N SER A 35 -5.03 4.41 7.17
CA SER A 35 -4.37 3.33 7.93
C SER A 35 -4.79 3.25 9.41
N GLU A 36 -5.32 4.34 9.96
CA GLU A 36 -5.75 4.43 11.36
C GLU A 36 -7.24 4.10 11.56
N ILE A 37 -8.01 3.90 10.48
CA ILE A 37 -9.42 3.52 10.59
C ILE A 37 -9.52 2.06 11.11
N PRO A 38 -10.27 1.81 12.20
CA PRO A 38 -10.43 0.47 12.73
C PRO A 38 -11.32 -0.38 11.81
N GLU A 39 -10.70 -1.30 11.08
CA GLU A 39 -11.37 -2.26 10.19
C GLU A 39 -10.96 -3.69 10.53
N ASP A 40 -11.88 -4.64 10.32
CA ASP A 40 -11.55 -6.05 10.42
C ASP A 40 -10.79 -6.49 9.17
N LEU A 41 -9.59 -7.02 9.37
CA LEU A 41 -8.69 -7.44 8.32
C LEU A 41 -8.70 -8.97 8.10
N GLU A 42 -9.48 -9.74 8.87
CA GLU A 42 -9.47 -11.21 8.83
C GLU A 42 -9.78 -11.75 7.42
N ASP A 43 -10.79 -11.18 6.76
CA ASP A 43 -11.25 -11.62 5.44
C ASP A 43 -10.69 -10.80 4.26
N LYS A 44 -9.75 -9.88 4.51
CA LYS A 44 -9.26 -8.94 3.49
C LYS A 44 -8.78 -9.65 2.21
N ASP A 45 -8.07 -10.76 2.39
CA ASP A 45 -7.47 -11.54 1.31
C ASP A 45 -8.54 -12.21 0.43
N ALA A 46 -9.61 -12.71 1.05
CA ALA A 46 -10.71 -13.33 0.33
C ALA A 46 -11.49 -12.29 -0.47
N ILE A 47 -11.75 -11.13 0.14
CA ILE A 47 -12.46 -10.01 -0.49
C ILE A 47 -11.69 -9.50 -1.72
N LEU A 48 -10.39 -9.23 -1.58
CA LEU A 48 -9.56 -8.74 -2.70
C LEU A 48 -9.38 -9.80 -3.80
N THR A 49 -9.31 -11.08 -3.45
CA THR A 49 -9.28 -12.19 -4.42
C THR A 49 -10.58 -12.30 -5.21
N GLU A 50 -11.72 -12.15 -4.56
CA GLU A 50 -13.02 -12.15 -5.23
C GLU A 50 -13.16 -10.95 -6.19
N MET A 51 -12.68 -9.78 -5.76
CA MET A 51 -12.64 -8.58 -6.59
C MET A 51 -11.75 -8.76 -7.83
N GLU A 52 -10.61 -9.41 -7.70
CA GLU A 52 -9.71 -9.72 -8.82
C GLU A 52 -10.35 -10.67 -9.83
N ARG A 53 -11.07 -11.68 -9.33
CA ARG A 53 -11.79 -12.67 -10.14
C ARG A 53 -12.96 -12.06 -10.91
N THR A 54 -13.77 -11.25 -10.23
CA THR A 54 -15.01 -10.70 -10.80
C THR A 54 -14.80 -9.37 -11.53
N ARG A 55 -13.73 -8.65 -11.18
CA ARG A 55 -13.47 -7.26 -11.60
C ARG A 55 -14.64 -6.32 -11.30
N VAL A 56 -15.40 -6.61 -10.24
CA VAL A 56 -16.46 -5.75 -9.71
C VAL A 56 -15.86 -4.89 -8.61
N PHE A 57 -15.75 -3.58 -8.86
CA PHE A 57 -15.12 -2.64 -7.94
C PHE A 57 -16.15 -1.91 -7.06
N PRO A 58 -15.73 -1.43 -5.88
CA PRO A 58 -16.58 -0.66 -4.97
C PRO A 58 -17.22 0.57 -5.64
N ASP A 59 -18.50 0.83 -5.32
CA ASP A 59 -19.29 1.93 -5.88
C ASP A 59 -19.71 2.98 -4.84
N SER A 60 -19.28 2.85 -3.58
CA SER A 60 -19.55 3.83 -2.52
C SER A 60 -18.26 4.38 -1.92
N LEU A 61 -18.30 5.62 -1.40
CA LEU A 61 -17.11 6.26 -0.82
C LEU A 61 -16.52 5.44 0.33
N MET A 62 -17.38 4.92 1.21
CA MET A 62 -16.96 4.09 2.34
C MET A 62 -16.33 2.77 1.89
N THR A 63 -16.90 2.09 0.89
CA THR A 63 -16.36 0.81 0.40
C THR A 63 -15.06 0.99 -0.37
N ILE A 64 -14.88 2.12 -1.07
CA ILE A 64 -13.59 2.51 -1.66
C ILE A 64 -12.54 2.72 -0.57
N ILE A 65 -12.85 3.50 0.49
CA ILE A 65 -11.91 3.69 1.61
C ILE A 65 -11.57 2.34 2.26
N THR A 66 -12.56 1.47 2.47
CA THR A 66 -12.35 0.14 3.05
C THR A 66 -11.38 -0.69 2.20
N MET A 67 -11.53 -0.68 0.88
CA MET A 67 -10.56 -1.29 -0.03
C MET A 67 -9.16 -0.68 0.16
N MET A 68 -9.05 0.65 0.25
CA MET A 68 -7.77 1.31 0.50
C MET A 68 -7.13 0.91 1.84
N ILE A 69 -7.92 0.72 2.91
CA ILE A 69 -7.40 0.22 4.21
C ILE A 69 -6.67 -1.12 4.01
N PHE A 70 -7.30 -2.07 3.29
CA PHE A 70 -6.70 -3.38 3.04
C PHE A 70 -5.39 -3.29 2.24
N LEU A 71 -5.32 -2.35 1.30
CA LEU A 71 -4.17 -2.14 0.42
C LEU A 71 -3.01 -1.45 1.16
N VAL A 72 -3.32 -0.48 2.02
CA VAL A 72 -2.32 0.21 2.85
C VAL A 72 -1.72 -0.75 3.87
N ASP A 73 -2.52 -1.60 4.52
CA ASP A 73 -2.00 -2.63 5.42
C ASP A 73 -1.03 -3.60 4.71
N GLU A 74 -1.37 -4.05 3.49
CA GLU A 74 -0.44 -4.91 2.74
C GLU A 74 0.84 -4.17 2.34
N ARG A 75 0.73 -2.89 1.96
CA ARG A 75 1.87 -2.04 1.63
C ARG A 75 2.81 -1.89 2.83
N ASP A 76 2.28 -1.67 4.03
CA ASP A 76 3.08 -1.51 5.25
C ASP A 76 3.87 -2.80 5.57
N GLN A 77 3.27 -3.97 5.36
CA GLN A 77 3.94 -5.25 5.52
C GLN A 77 5.07 -5.46 4.50
N ILE A 78 4.90 -4.99 3.27
CA ILE A 78 5.98 -5.00 2.27
C ILE A 78 7.06 -3.99 2.63
N ASN A 79 6.69 -2.83 3.16
CA ASN A 79 7.65 -1.80 3.57
C ASN A 79 8.62 -2.29 4.63
N GLN A 80 8.12 -3.04 5.63
CA GLN A 80 8.98 -3.69 6.62
C GLN A 80 10.01 -4.64 5.97
N LEU A 81 9.57 -5.47 5.00
CA LEU A 81 10.46 -6.38 4.29
C LEU A 81 11.46 -5.63 3.39
N TYR A 82 11.05 -4.49 2.84
CA TYR A 82 11.90 -3.64 2.01
C TYR A 82 13.04 -3.05 2.84
N GLU A 83 12.72 -2.45 4.00
CA GLU A 83 13.71 -1.92 4.94
C GLU A 83 14.67 -3.02 5.43
N ASP A 84 14.12 -4.20 5.75
CA ASP A 84 14.94 -5.36 6.10
C ASP A 84 15.92 -5.74 4.98
N ALA A 85 15.44 -5.80 3.73
CA ALA A 85 16.27 -6.13 2.58
C ALA A 85 17.36 -5.08 2.32
N MET A 86 17.04 -3.79 2.50
CA MET A 86 17.99 -2.68 2.41
C MET A 86 19.11 -2.81 3.44
N GLU A 87 18.78 -3.11 4.70
CA GLU A 87 19.78 -3.31 5.76
C GLU A 87 20.76 -4.45 5.44
N ARG A 88 20.25 -5.57 4.91
CA ARG A 88 21.09 -6.72 4.53
C ARG A 88 21.93 -6.39 3.30
N TYR A 89 21.37 -5.69 2.32
CA TYR A 89 22.13 -5.21 1.16
C TYR A 89 23.31 -4.34 1.62
N ASP A 90 23.09 -3.38 2.52
CA ASP A 90 24.13 -2.52 3.06
C ASP A 90 25.21 -3.30 3.83
N THR A 91 24.79 -4.29 4.61
CA THR A 91 25.72 -5.15 5.36
C THR A 91 26.59 -5.97 4.41
N ILE A 92 26.00 -6.64 3.42
CA ILE A 92 26.73 -7.40 2.40
C ILE A 92 27.66 -6.47 1.61
N ASN A 93 27.21 -5.28 1.28
CA ASN A 93 28.03 -4.29 0.59
C ASN A 93 29.28 -3.91 1.42
N ARG A 94 29.14 -3.67 2.73
CA ARG A 94 30.27 -3.37 3.63
C ARG A 94 31.25 -4.54 3.75
N LEU A 95 30.75 -5.78 3.83
CA LEU A 95 31.58 -6.99 3.90
C LEU A 95 32.40 -7.21 2.62
N THR A 96 31.74 -7.04 1.48
CA THR A 96 32.33 -7.22 0.14
C THR A 96 33.20 -6.04 -0.33
N THR A 97 33.17 -4.91 0.36
CA THR A 97 34.08 -3.78 0.06
C THR A 97 35.48 -4.01 0.63
N LYS A 98 35.60 -4.80 1.73
CA LYS A 98 36.87 -5.06 2.41
C LYS A 98 37.65 -6.25 1.84
N SER A 99 37.02 -7.08 1.03
CA SER A 99 37.59 -8.30 0.45
C SER A 99 36.96 -8.59 -0.90
N LYS A 100 37.64 -9.35 -1.79
CA LYS A 100 37.03 -9.73 -3.07
C LYS A 100 35.78 -10.59 -2.80
N PRO A 101 34.59 -10.18 -3.26
CA PRO A 101 33.37 -10.94 -3.01
C PRO A 101 33.46 -12.34 -3.61
N THR A 102 32.91 -13.31 -2.89
CA THR A 102 32.59 -14.63 -3.42
C THR A 102 31.50 -14.53 -4.49
N GLU A 103 31.38 -15.56 -5.33
CA GLU A 103 30.35 -15.61 -6.36
C GLU A 103 28.93 -15.54 -5.77
N ASP A 104 28.70 -16.22 -4.66
CA ASP A 104 27.42 -16.22 -3.95
C ASP A 104 27.08 -14.84 -3.37
N GLU A 105 28.05 -14.14 -2.76
CA GLU A 105 27.88 -12.76 -2.27
C GLU A 105 27.57 -11.78 -3.39
N ALA A 106 28.27 -11.88 -4.53
CA ALA A 106 28.01 -11.03 -5.68
C ALA A 106 26.60 -11.29 -6.27
N LYS A 107 26.19 -12.56 -6.35
CA LYS A 107 24.90 -12.98 -6.89
C LYS A 107 23.74 -12.55 -5.98
N ILE A 108 23.85 -12.74 -4.66
CA ILE A 108 22.80 -12.30 -3.73
C ILE A 108 22.69 -10.78 -3.71
N LYS A 109 23.82 -10.06 -3.76
CA LYS A 109 23.83 -8.59 -3.77
C LYS A 109 23.08 -8.06 -4.99
N LYS A 110 23.41 -8.58 -6.18
CA LYS A 110 22.69 -8.24 -7.41
C LYS A 110 21.21 -8.56 -7.31
N THR A 111 20.86 -9.75 -6.82
CA THR A 111 19.46 -10.18 -6.70
C THR A 111 18.68 -9.31 -5.73
N LEU A 112 19.28 -8.90 -4.60
CA LEU A 112 18.68 -7.95 -3.66
C LEU A 112 18.46 -6.60 -4.32
N THR A 113 19.47 -6.04 -5.00
CA THR A 113 19.34 -4.75 -5.72
C THR A 113 18.22 -4.80 -6.74
N ASP A 114 18.19 -5.81 -7.61
CA ASP A 114 17.15 -5.96 -8.64
C ASP A 114 15.74 -6.03 -8.00
N PHE A 115 15.64 -6.67 -6.82
CA PHE A 115 14.37 -6.79 -6.11
C PHE A 115 13.95 -5.51 -5.40
N ILE A 116 14.88 -4.79 -4.77
CA ILE A 116 14.66 -3.48 -4.14
C ILE A 116 14.10 -2.51 -5.18
N LEU A 117 14.79 -2.36 -6.32
CA LEU A 117 14.36 -1.49 -7.43
C LEU A 117 12.97 -1.88 -7.96
N LYS A 118 12.68 -3.19 -8.02
CA LYS A 118 11.38 -3.69 -8.44
C LYS A 118 10.26 -3.30 -7.46
N ILE A 119 10.51 -3.38 -6.15
CA ILE A 119 9.54 -2.97 -5.13
C ILE A 119 9.34 -1.45 -5.15
N GLU A 120 10.39 -0.66 -5.35
CA GLU A 120 10.29 0.80 -5.52
C GLU A 120 9.40 1.18 -6.72
N SER A 121 9.56 0.49 -7.85
CA SER A 121 8.69 0.69 -9.01
C SER A 121 7.21 0.39 -8.70
N PHE A 122 6.94 -0.59 -7.83
CA PHE A 122 5.58 -0.85 -7.37
C PHE A 122 5.07 0.24 -6.43
N TYR A 123 5.90 0.78 -5.53
CA TYR A 123 5.50 1.94 -4.71
C TYR A 123 5.14 3.15 -5.56
N GLU A 124 5.94 3.49 -6.58
CA GLU A 124 5.61 4.61 -7.47
C GLU A 124 4.27 4.42 -8.20
N THR A 125 3.97 3.18 -8.58
CA THR A 125 2.70 2.83 -9.25
C THR A 125 1.54 2.93 -8.27
N HIS A 126 1.72 2.44 -7.03
CA HIS A 126 0.76 2.54 -5.94
C HIS A 126 0.46 4.01 -5.61
N ASP A 127 1.50 4.82 -5.39
CA ASP A 127 1.36 6.23 -5.00
C ASP A 127 0.55 7.05 -6.01
N LYS A 128 0.78 6.83 -7.31
CA LYS A 128 0.01 7.48 -8.37
C LYS A 128 -1.46 7.04 -8.37
N ALA A 129 -1.71 5.77 -8.06
CA ALA A 129 -3.07 5.23 -8.02
C ALA A 129 -3.83 5.66 -6.75
N ASP A 130 -3.15 5.75 -5.60
CA ASP A 130 -3.68 6.34 -4.36
C ASP A 130 -4.07 7.79 -4.59
N GLU A 131 -3.16 8.59 -5.16
CA GLU A 131 -3.42 9.99 -5.47
C GLU A 131 -4.59 10.15 -6.44
N GLY A 132 -4.60 9.37 -7.53
CA GLY A 132 -5.70 9.39 -8.51
C GLY A 132 -7.05 9.05 -7.89
N THR A 133 -7.10 8.02 -7.05
CA THR A 133 -8.32 7.59 -6.34
C THR A 133 -8.85 8.71 -5.45
N LEU A 134 -8.01 9.27 -4.58
CA LEU A 134 -8.42 10.30 -3.62
C LEU A 134 -8.82 11.61 -4.31
N ARG A 135 -8.14 11.98 -5.42
CA ARG A 135 -8.49 13.19 -6.18
C ARG A 135 -9.80 13.06 -6.94
N GLU A 136 -10.08 11.91 -7.56
CA GLU A 136 -11.37 11.72 -8.23
C GLU A 136 -12.52 11.55 -7.22
N MET A 137 -12.26 10.99 -6.02
CA MET A 137 -13.22 11.07 -4.91
C MET A 137 -13.51 12.51 -4.51
N ASN A 138 -12.48 13.33 -4.25
CA ASN A 138 -12.64 14.75 -3.92
C ASN A 138 -13.49 15.48 -4.97
N LYS A 139 -13.16 15.30 -6.25
CA LYS A 139 -13.88 15.91 -7.36
C LYS A 139 -15.35 15.50 -7.40
N PHE A 140 -15.66 14.22 -7.23
CA PHE A 140 -17.04 13.76 -7.11
C PHE A 140 -17.76 14.45 -5.95
N MET A 141 -17.13 14.54 -4.77
CA MET A 141 -17.73 15.15 -3.59
C MET A 141 -18.00 16.66 -3.81
N VAL A 142 -17.08 17.37 -4.46
CA VAL A 142 -17.23 18.80 -4.81
C VAL A 142 -18.32 19.01 -5.85
N GLU A 143 -18.36 18.21 -6.92
CA GLU A 143 -19.39 18.28 -7.98
C GLU A 143 -20.80 18.03 -7.43
N ASN A 144 -20.93 17.16 -6.43
CA ASN A 144 -22.20 16.86 -5.75
C ASN A 144 -22.50 17.80 -4.57
N LYS A 145 -21.69 18.85 -4.37
CA LYS A 145 -21.87 19.89 -3.34
C LYS A 145 -22.01 19.31 -1.92
N LEU A 146 -21.27 18.24 -1.64
CA LEU A 146 -21.23 17.67 -0.31
C LEU A 146 -20.56 18.68 0.64
N LYS A 147 -21.08 18.78 1.87
CA LYS A 147 -20.62 19.74 2.87
C LYS A 147 -20.13 19.01 4.11
N GLU A 148 -19.16 19.61 4.79
CA GLU A 148 -18.75 19.20 6.13
C GLU A 148 -19.97 19.15 7.06
N GLY A 149 -20.09 18.09 7.87
CA GLY A 149 -21.21 17.89 8.80
C GLY A 149 -22.43 17.17 8.22
N SER A 150 -22.44 16.76 6.94
CA SER A 150 -23.48 15.89 6.37
C SER A 150 -23.27 14.40 6.70
N GLU A 151 -22.93 14.11 7.95
CA GLU A 151 -22.29 12.88 8.45
C GLU A 151 -23.02 11.59 8.08
N LYS A 152 -24.33 11.49 8.33
CA LYS A 152 -25.10 10.28 7.98
C LYS A 152 -25.19 10.03 6.47
N SER A 153 -25.08 11.07 5.63
CA SER A 153 -25.14 10.89 4.18
C SER A 153 -23.84 10.30 3.64
N PHE A 154 -22.68 10.68 4.18
CA PHE A 154 -21.38 10.31 3.61
C PHE A 154 -21.14 8.79 3.56
N LEU A 155 -21.59 8.07 4.57
CA LEU A 155 -21.41 6.61 4.68
C LEU A 155 -22.27 5.84 3.67
N GLU A 156 -23.37 6.45 3.19
CA GLU A 156 -24.33 5.83 2.28
C GLU A 156 -24.19 6.32 0.82
N ILE A 157 -23.28 7.27 0.55
CA ILE A 157 -23.12 7.86 -0.78
C ILE A 157 -22.49 6.86 -1.75
N LYS A 158 -23.30 6.52 -2.76
CA LYS A 158 -22.86 5.85 -3.98
C LYS A 158 -22.38 6.86 -5.01
N LEU A 159 -21.35 6.47 -5.74
CA LEU A 159 -20.80 7.23 -6.85
C LEU A 159 -21.71 7.11 -8.07
N ALA A 160 -21.83 8.19 -8.82
CA ALA A 160 -22.48 8.13 -10.12
C ALA A 160 -21.63 7.31 -11.11
N ASN A 161 -22.25 6.64 -12.08
CA ASN A 161 -21.56 5.81 -13.08
C ASN A 161 -20.37 6.52 -13.74
N ARG A 162 -20.49 7.83 -14.01
CA ARG A 162 -19.41 8.64 -14.56
C ARG A 162 -18.17 8.66 -13.66
N SER A 163 -18.37 8.89 -12.36
CA SER A 163 -17.29 8.94 -11.38
C SER A 163 -16.69 7.57 -11.12
N ILE A 164 -17.51 6.51 -11.16
CA ILE A 164 -17.03 5.12 -11.14
C ILE A 164 -16.06 4.89 -12.30
N SER A 165 -16.43 5.27 -13.53
CA SER A 165 -15.55 5.12 -14.70
C SER A 165 -14.23 5.89 -14.59
N GLN A 166 -14.19 6.98 -13.81
CA GLN A 166 -12.97 7.78 -13.59
C GLN A 166 -12.09 7.18 -12.50
N ILE A 167 -12.68 6.65 -11.42
CA ILE A 167 -11.94 6.07 -10.28
C ILE A 167 -11.47 4.65 -10.57
N GLN A 168 -12.28 3.86 -11.28
CA GLN A 168 -12.03 2.43 -11.48
C GLN A 168 -10.64 2.09 -12.05
N PRO A 169 -10.07 2.82 -13.03
CA PRO A 169 -8.70 2.55 -13.49
C PRO A 169 -7.65 2.62 -12.38
N HIS A 170 -7.84 3.54 -11.42
CA HIS A 170 -6.97 3.64 -10.25
C HIS A 170 -7.17 2.46 -9.30
N LEU A 171 -8.42 2.06 -9.03
CA LEU A 171 -8.72 0.89 -8.18
C LEU A 171 -8.19 -0.41 -8.78
N VAL A 172 -8.26 -0.58 -10.10
CA VAL A 172 -7.65 -1.71 -10.81
C VAL A 172 -6.14 -1.73 -10.59
N THR A 173 -5.49 -0.58 -10.75
CA THR A 173 -4.04 -0.44 -10.56
C THR A 173 -3.62 -0.77 -9.14
N LEU A 174 -4.38 -0.29 -8.15
CA LEU A 174 -4.16 -0.60 -6.74
C LEU A 174 -4.28 -2.09 -6.45
N LEU A 175 -5.36 -2.73 -6.96
CA LEU A 175 -5.60 -4.15 -6.79
C LEU A 175 -4.48 -5.00 -7.43
N ASP A 176 -4.11 -4.69 -8.67
CA ASP A 176 -3.05 -5.40 -9.37
C ASP A 176 -1.70 -5.26 -8.64
N THR A 177 -1.43 -4.07 -8.08
CA THR A 177 -0.23 -3.80 -7.27
C THR A 177 -0.22 -4.61 -5.97
N TYR A 178 -1.37 -4.76 -5.29
CA TYR A 178 -1.51 -5.66 -4.15
C TYR A 178 -1.15 -7.11 -4.50
N PHE A 179 -1.58 -7.63 -5.66
CA PHE A 179 -1.18 -8.98 -6.06
C PHE A 179 0.30 -9.09 -6.43
N GLN A 180 0.91 -8.02 -6.96
CA GLN A 180 2.36 -7.98 -7.11
C GLN A 180 3.05 -8.04 -5.74
N TYR A 181 2.62 -7.25 -4.76
CA TYR A 181 3.14 -7.33 -3.39
C TYR A 181 3.02 -8.73 -2.81
N LYS A 182 1.83 -9.32 -2.83
CA LYS A 182 1.56 -10.67 -2.32
C LYS A 182 2.49 -11.72 -2.93
N LYS A 183 2.66 -11.68 -4.26
CA LYS A 183 3.58 -12.58 -4.99
C LYS A 183 5.04 -12.38 -4.57
N ASN A 184 5.47 -11.14 -4.41
CA ASN A 184 6.86 -10.77 -4.16
C ASN A 184 7.25 -10.90 -2.67
N LYS A 185 6.30 -10.81 -1.74
CA LYS A 185 6.48 -10.97 -0.29
C LYS A 185 7.22 -12.27 0.09
N GLY A 186 6.78 -13.39 -0.48
CA GLY A 186 7.40 -14.69 -0.24
C GLY A 186 8.85 -14.77 -0.77
N ILE A 187 9.15 -14.06 -1.86
CA ILE A 187 10.49 -14.00 -2.44
C ILE A 187 11.39 -13.14 -1.54
N MET A 188 10.93 -11.98 -1.08
CA MET A 188 11.69 -11.12 -0.14
C MET A 188 12.09 -11.85 1.12
N LYS A 189 11.14 -12.54 1.77
CA LYS A 189 11.41 -13.32 2.98
C LYS A 189 12.51 -14.37 2.75
N ARG A 190 12.52 -15.02 1.58
CA ARG A 190 13.57 -16.00 1.22
C ARG A 190 14.91 -15.31 0.97
N LEU A 191 14.92 -14.19 0.27
CA LEU A 191 16.15 -13.42 0.01
C LEU A 191 16.78 -12.96 1.32
N ILE A 192 16.00 -12.36 2.23
CA ILE A 192 16.46 -11.96 3.56
C ILE A 192 17.07 -13.15 4.31
N LYS A 193 16.41 -14.32 4.29
CA LYS A 193 16.95 -15.53 4.93
C LYS A 193 18.30 -15.95 4.35
N ILE A 194 18.44 -15.95 3.02
CA ILE A 194 19.71 -16.30 2.34
C ILE A 194 20.79 -15.27 2.69
N SER A 195 20.45 -13.99 2.69
CA SER A 195 21.35 -12.91 3.06
C SER A 195 21.88 -13.05 4.49
N ASN A 196 21.01 -13.41 5.45
CA ASN A 196 21.45 -13.66 6.83
C ASN A 196 22.48 -14.80 6.90
N TYR A 197 22.30 -15.91 6.17
CA TYR A 197 23.30 -16.99 6.14
C TYR A 197 24.64 -16.54 5.57
N ILE A 198 24.64 -15.71 4.53
CA ILE A 198 25.86 -15.18 3.91
C ILE A 198 26.57 -14.23 4.89
N ILE A 199 25.83 -13.37 5.57
CA ILE A 199 26.37 -12.46 6.58
C ILE A 199 26.99 -13.24 7.74
N GLU A 200 26.30 -14.27 8.25
CA GLU A 200 26.80 -15.12 9.33
C GLU A 200 28.08 -15.86 8.94
N ASP A 201 28.15 -16.42 7.73
CA ASP A 201 29.34 -17.11 7.22
C ASP A 201 30.54 -16.16 7.08
N ALA A 202 30.32 -14.96 6.54
CA ALA A 202 31.35 -13.94 6.42
C ALA A 202 31.88 -13.47 7.79
N GLN A 203 31.00 -13.33 8.80
CA GLN A 203 31.39 -12.97 10.16
C GLN A 203 32.21 -14.07 10.85
N LYS A 204 31.82 -15.35 10.67
CA LYS A 204 32.58 -16.49 11.20
C LYS A 204 33.98 -16.60 10.61
N LYS A 205 34.14 -16.30 9.32
CA LYS A 205 35.46 -16.29 8.64
C LYS A 205 36.37 -15.14 9.10
N ALA A 206 35.80 -14.07 9.66
CA ALA A 206 36.53 -12.92 10.17
C ALA A 206 36.89 -13.01 11.66
N SER A 207 36.39 -14.04 12.37
CA SER A 207 36.68 -14.34 13.78
C SER A 207 37.81 -15.37 13.90
#